data_AF-X1SHY3-F1
#
_entry.id   AF-X1SHY3-F1
#
_cell.length_a   1.000
_cell.length_b   1.000
_cell.length_c   1.000
_cell.angle_alpha   90.00
_cell.angle_beta   90.00
_cell.angle_gamma   90.00
#
_symmetry.space_group_name_H-M   'P 1'
#
loop_
_entity.id
_entity.type
_entity.pdbx_description
1 polymer ?
#
loop_
_entity_poly.entity_id
_entity_poly.type
_entity_poly.pdbx_seq_one_letter_code
_entity_poly.pdbx_strand_id
1 'polypeptide(L)' 'AIIAELDATSFYEQMANMTSSENLKRVLLEVAREEKTHVGEFQALLLKEDKEQEDELAKGKAEVEELIED' A
#
# COMPACT_ATOMS: atom_id res chain seq x y z
N ALA A 1 -6.09 -1.93 10.46
CA ALA A 1 -6.37 -0.92 9.43
C ALA A 1 -5.46 -1.13 8.23
N ILE A 2 -4.15 -0.89 8.32
CA ILE A 2 -3.18 -1.05 7.21
C ILE A 2 -3.33 -2.35 6.40
N ILE A 3 -3.44 -3.51 7.07
CA ILE A 3 -3.63 -4.81 6.39
C ILE A 3 -4.90 -4.83 5.53
N ALA A 4 -6.00 -4.23 6.00
CA ALA A 4 -7.25 -4.20 5.26
C ALA A 4 -7.15 -3.30 4.03
N GLU A 5 -6.46 -2.17 4.13
CA GLU A 5 -6.26 -1.26 2.99
C GLU A 5 -5.37 -1.89 1.90
N LEU A 6 -4.34 -2.64 2.31
CA LEU A 6 -3.47 -3.37 1.38
C LEU A 6 -4.21 -4.55 0.70
N ASP A 7 -5.05 -5.26 1.44
CA ASP A 7 -5.91 -6.33 0.89
C ASP A 7 -6.92 -5.75 -0.11
N ALA A 8 -7.59 -4.65 0.25
CA ALA A 8 -8.52 -3.94 -0.62
C ALA A 8 -7.84 -3.43 -1.90
N THR A 9 -6.66 -2.82 -1.77
CA THR A 9 -5.83 -2.39 -2.91
C THR A 9 -5.58 -3.55 -3.87
N SER A 10 -5.06 -4.68 -3.34
CA SER A 10 -4.74 -5.87 -4.12
C SER A 10 -5.98 -6.46 -4.79
N PHE A 11 -7.09 -6.53 -4.05
CA PHE A 11 -8.37 -7.04 -4.53
C PHE A 11 -8.93 -6.21 -5.69
N TYR A 12 -8.97 -4.88 -5.56
CA TYR A 12 -9.51 -4.01 -6.60
C TYR A 12 -8.65 -4.00 -7.86
N GLU A 13 -7.31 -4.04 -7.74
CA GLU A 13 -6.41 -4.16 -8.89
C GLU A 13 -6.61 -5.48 -9.64
N GLN A 14 -6.79 -6.60 -8.93
CA GLN A 14 -7.10 -7.89 -9.54
C GLN A 14 -8.45 -7.86 -10.27
N MET A 15 -9.49 -7.31 -9.65
CA MET A 15 -10.81 -7.17 -10.27
C MET A 15 -10.77 -6.26 -11.51
N ALA A 16 -9.96 -5.19 -11.47
CA ALA A 16 -9.74 -4.30 -12.60
C ALA A 16 -9.05 -5.00 -13.77
N ASN A 17 -8.16 -5.96 -13.49
CA ASN A 17 -7.50 -6.77 -14.52
C ASN A 17 -8.42 -7.86 -15.12
N MET A 18 -9.42 -8.32 -14.38
CA MET A 18 -10.35 -9.38 -14.83
C MET A 18 -11.55 -8.84 -15.62
N THR A 19 -11.90 -7.56 -15.48
CA THR A 19 -13.09 -7.00 -16.13
C THR A 19 -12.82 -6.51 -17.56
N SER A 20 -13.81 -6.68 -18.44
CA SER A 20 -13.83 -6.11 -19.79
C SER A 20 -14.56 -4.77 -19.88
N SER A 21 -15.18 -4.30 -18.79
CA SER A 21 -15.88 -3.01 -18.74
C SER A 21 -14.91 -1.89 -18.42
N GLU A 22 -14.65 -1.01 -19.39
CA GLU A 22 -13.76 0.15 -19.21
C GLU A 22 -14.21 1.08 -18.08
N ASN A 23 -15.53 1.28 -17.94
CA ASN A 23 -16.07 2.11 -16.86
C ASN A 23 -15.82 1.48 -15.48
N LEU A 24 -16.02 0.17 -15.35
CA LEU A 24 -15.78 -0.54 -14.09
C LEU A 24 -14.29 -0.59 -13.75
N LYS A 25 -13.43 -0.86 -14.73
CA LYS A 25 -11.98 -0.83 -14.58
C LYS A 25 -11.50 0.51 -14.06
N ARG A 26 -11.98 1.62 -14.63
CA ARG A 26 -11.61 2.97 -14.19
C ARG A 26 -12.02 3.24 -12.74
N VAL A 27 -13.22 2.82 -12.34
CA VAL A 27 -13.69 2.99 -10.95
C VAL A 27 -12.85 2.13 -9.99
N LEU A 28 -12.62 0.86 -10.31
CA LEU A 28 -11.82 -0.04 -9.46
C LEU A 28 -10.39 0.48 -9.25
N LEU A 29 -9.76 0.98 -10.31
CA LEU A 29 -8.40 1.54 -10.22
C LEU A 29 -8.36 2.86 -9.45
N GLU A 30 -9.43 3.66 -9.49
CA GLU A 30 -9.53 4.84 -8.64
C GLU A 30 -9.67 4.43 -7.18
N VAL A 31 -10.63 3.55 -6.85
CA VAL A 31 -10.79 3.10 -5.46
C VAL A 31 -9.49 2.49 -4.93
N ALA A 32 -8.80 1.65 -5.70
CA ALA A 32 -7.48 1.12 -5.32
C ALA A 32 -6.43 2.20 -5.06
N ARG A 33 -6.48 3.34 -5.76
CA ARG A 33 -5.60 4.48 -5.52
C ARG A 33 -5.95 5.19 -4.21
N GLU A 34 -7.23 5.33 -3.89
CA GLU A 34 -7.69 5.91 -2.63
C GLU A 34 -7.26 5.05 -1.43
N GLU A 35 -7.35 3.72 -1.51
CA GLU A 35 -6.90 2.84 -0.42
C GLU A 35 -5.40 2.97 -0.13
N LYS A 36 -4.57 3.25 -1.15
CA LYS A 36 -3.13 3.57 -0.94
C LYS A 36 -2.94 4.87 -0.14
N THR A 37 -3.86 5.82 -0.23
CA THR A 37 -3.86 7.02 0.62
C THR A 37 -4.20 6.65 2.05
N HIS A 38 -5.21 5.79 2.26
CA HIS A 38 -5.57 5.31 3.60
C HIS A 38 -4.45 4.50 4.27
N VAL A 39 -3.69 3.70 3.50
CA VAL A 39 -2.43 3.08 4.00
C VAL A 39 -1.50 4.14 4.58
N GLY A 40 -1.28 5.24 3.86
CA GLY A 40 -0.44 6.34 4.29
C GLY A 40 -0.95 7.05 5.55
N GLU A 41 -2.27 7.28 5.66
CA GLU A 41 -2.89 7.89 6.84
C GLU A 41 -2.68 7.04 8.10
N PHE A 42 -2.95 5.73 8.01
CA PHE A 42 -2.76 4.83 9.14
C PHE A 42 -1.28 4.59 9.45
N GLN A 43 -0.41 4.54 8.44
CA GLN A 43 1.03 4.42 8.66
C GLN A 43 1.58 5.66 9.37
N ALA A 44 1.17 6.86 8.97
CA ALA A 44 1.60 8.09 9.63
C ALA A 44 1.21 8.11 11.12
N LEU A 45 0.01 7.63 11.46
CA LEU A 45 -0.39 7.47 12.86
C LEU A 45 0.43 6.40 13.57
N LEU A 46 0.70 5.26 12.95
CA LEU A 46 1.53 4.20 13.52
C LEU A 46 2.92 4.71 13.89
N LEU A 47 3.61 5.41 12.99
CA LEU A 47 4.97 5.90 13.24
C LEU A 47 5.04 7.00 14.30
N LYS A 48 3.94 7.72 14.50
CA LYS A 48 3.84 8.71 15.57
C LYS A 48 3.78 8.06 16.96
N GLU A 49 3.12 6.89 17.06
CA GLU A 49 2.85 6.23 18.33
C GLU A 49 3.83 5.08 18.64
N ASP A 50 4.46 4.49 17.62
CA ASP A 50 5.39 3.35 17.75
C ASP A 50 6.77 3.68 17.13
N LYS A 51 7.72 4.01 18.01
CA LYS A 51 9.07 4.39 17.61
C LYS A 51 9.92 3.20 17.16
N GLU A 52 9.68 2.01 17.70
CA GLU A 52 10.39 0.78 17.27
C GLU A 52 10.04 0.48 15.81
N GLN A 53 8.75 0.62 15.46
CA GLN A 53 8.31 0.43 14.08
C GLN A 53 8.94 1.43 13.09
N GLU A 54 9.16 2.69 13.48
CA GLU A 54 9.87 3.68 12.65
C GLU A 54 11.33 3.29 12.40
N ASP A 55 12.03 2.85 13.45
CA ASP A 55 13.43 2.45 13.35
C ASP A 55 13.59 1.17 12.51
N GLU A 56 12.71 0.18 12.66
CA GLU A 56 12.71 -1.04 11.85
C GLU A 56 12.37 -0.77 10.38
N LEU A 57 11.48 0.19 10.08
CA LEU A 57 11.22 0.61 8.69
C LEU A 57 12.44 1.26 8.04
N ALA A 58 13.20 2.07 8.79
CA ALA A 58 14.42 2.67 8.28
C ALA A 58 15.50 1.61 8.00
N LYS A 59 15.67 0.62 8.89
CA LYS A 59 16.59 -0.50 8.67
C LYS A 59 16.19 -1.34 7.45
N GLY A 60 14.93 -1.73 7.34
CA GLY A 60 14.45 -2.51 6.20
C GLY A 60 14.64 -1.77 4.86
N LYS A 61 14.53 -0.44 4.84
CA LYS A 61 14.84 0.37 3.66
C LYS A 61 16.33 0.27 3.28
N ALA A 62 17.23 0.41 4.26
CA ALA A 62 18.67 0.29 4.04
C ALA A 62 19.05 -1.12 3.55
N GLU A 63 18.47 -2.17 4.14
CA GLU A 63 18.70 -3.56 3.71
C GLU A 63 18.31 -3.78 2.25
N VAL A 64 17.18 -3.21 1.79
CA VAL A 64 16.78 -3.30 0.37
C VAL A 64 17.75 -2.53 -0.52
N GLU A 65 18.21 -1.35 -0.12
CA GLU A 65 19.20 -0.56 -0.87
C GLU A 65 20.51 -1.32 -1.04
N GLU A 66 21.01 -1.96 0.02
CA GLU A 66 22.20 -2.83 -0.06
C GLU A 66 22.00 -4.03 -0.99
N LEU A 67 20.82 -4.67 -0.99
CA LEU A 67 20.53 -5.86 -1.80
C LEU A 67 20.37 -5.57 -3.31
N ILE A 68 20.02 -4.34 -3.70
CA ILE A 68 19.79 -3.97 -5.11
C ILE A 68 20.96 -3.20 -5.73
N GLU A 69 21.94 -2.75 -4.93
CA GLU A 69 23.16 -2.10 -5.40
C GLU A 69 24.23 -3.10 -5.90
N ASP A 70 24.06 -4.40 -5.64
CA ASP A 70 24.84 -5.53 -6.20
C ASP A 70 24.25 -6.08 -7.52
#